data_AF-A0A2V2WNH2-F1
#
_entry.id   AF-A0A2V2WNH2-F1
#
_cell.length_a   1.000
_cell.length_b   1.000
_cell.length_c   1.000
_cell.angle_alpha   90.00
_cell.angle_beta   90.00
_cell.angle_gamma   90.00
#
_symmetry.space_group_name_H-M   'P 1'
#
loop_
_entity.id
_entity.type
_entity.pdbx_description
1 polymer ?
#
loop_
_entity_poly.entity_id
_entity_poly.type
_entity_poly.pdbx_seq_one_letter_code
_entity_poly.pdbx_strand_id
1 'polypeptide(L)'
;MNLRGLWRRKSGRALLCRLTAKAAIGECEHTVEKIRTRKEDEESASEKLRQAMQQPEQGLSLRQSAIWTKERQLEMIQLDGARGREVIMRERHSIEAVRRTVRKERCRQRRQWIHQVKEMNAKVLEQVRPLAEERKKKREQATAKEDAAERALAADIKTIEEYLPKLISLEDIPVNPG
;
A
#
# COMPACT_ATOMS: atom_id res chain seq x y z
N MET A 1 89.69 47.49 56.32
CA MET A 1 88.57 46.63 55.90
C MET A 1 88.95 45.16 56.11
N ASN A 2 88.14 44.37 56.84
CA ASN A 2 88.50 43.01 57.25
C ASN A 2 88.14 41.96 56.17
N LEU A 3 89.09 41.67 55.29
CA LEU A 3 88.93 40.78 54.13
C LEU A 3 88.49 39.36 54.50
N ARG A 4 88.83 38.86 55.70
CA ARG A 4 88.43 37.52 56.18
C ARG A 4 86.93 37.40 56.44
N GLY A 5 86.29 38.46 56.94
CA GLY A 5 84.84 38.48 57.18
C GLY A 5 84.03 38.51 55.88
N LEU A 6 84.52 39.20 54.86
CA LEU A 6 83.90 39.26 53.54
C LEU A 6 83.97 37.89 52.82
N TRP A 7 85.10 37.19 52.94
CA TRP A 7 85.30 35.85 52.39
C TRP A 7 84.37 34.80 53.03
N ARG A 8 84.22 34.80 54.36
CA ARG A 8 83.26 33.92 55.05
C ARG A 8 81.81 34.20 54.63
N ARG A 9 81.42 35.47 54.49
CA ARG A 9 80.05 35.82 54.02
C ARG A 9 79.81 35.45 52.56
N LYS A 10 80.82 35.55 51.69
CA LYS A 10 80.72 35.08 50.30
C LYS A 10 80.65 33.56 50.23
N SER A 11 81.47 32.85 51.01
CA SER A 11 81.46 31.39 51.11
C SER A 11 80.14 30.85 51.68
N GLY A 12 79.63 31.43 52.76
CA GLY A 12 78.34 31.06 53.36
C GLY A 12 77.15 31.30 52.42
N ARG A 13 77.15 32.40 51.67
CA ARG A 13 76.13 32.65 50.62
C ARG A 13 76.23 31.65 49.47
N ALA A 14 77.43 31.33 49.00
CA ALA A 14 77.61 30.31 47.96
C ALA A 14 77.19 28.91 48.44
N LEU A 15 77.31 28.62 49.73
CA LEU A 15 76.83 27.36 50.32
C LEU A 15 75.31 27.34 50.43
N LEU A 16 74.70 28.44 50.90
CA LEU A 16 73.24 28.60 50.95
C LEU A 16 72.60 28.48 49.56
N CYS A 17 73.13 29.19 48.55
CA CYS A 17 72.65 29.11 47.18
C CYS A 17 72.74 27.68 46.60
N ARG A 18 73.78 26.92 46.97
CA ARG A 18 73.91 25.51 46.54
C ARG A 18 72.89 24.61 47.22
N LEU A 19 72.60 24.84 48.50
CA LEU A 19 71.57 24.07 49.21
C LEU A 19 70.16 24.38 48.70
N THR A 20 69.84 25.65 48.44
CA THR A 20 68.54 26.05 47.87
C THR A 20 68.38 25.56 46.43
N ALA A 21 69.44 25.60 45.62
CA ALA A 21 69.42 25.04 44.26
C ALA A 21 69.22 23.53 44.29
N LYS A 22 69.87 22.81 45.22
CA LYS A 22 69.71 21.36 45.38
C LYS A 22 68.28 20.97 45.81
N ALA A 23 67.67 21.75 46.71
CA ALA A 23 66.28 21.55 47.11
C ALA A 23 65.31 21.76 45.94
N ALA A 24 65.48 22.85 45.18
CA ALA A 24 64.67 23.12 44.00
C ALA A 24 64.83 22.05 42.90
N ILE A 25 66.04 21.52 42.71
CA ILE A 25 66.29 20.39 41.79
C ILE A 25 65.51 19.14 42.24
N GLY A 26 65.57 18.78 43.53
CA GLY A 26 64.83 17.63 44.06
C GLY A 26 63.31 17.78 43.93
N GLU A 27 62.78 19.00 44.11
CA GLU A 27 61.36 19.29 43.87
C GLU A 27 60.99 19.15 42.39
N CYS A 28 61.82 19.67 41.48
CA CYS A 28 61.66 19.50 40.04
C CYS A 28 61.66 18.01 39.65
N GLU A 29 62.63 17.23 40.11
CA GLU A 29 62.72 15.79 39.86
C GLU A 29 61.46 15.06 40.32
N HIS A 30 60.97 15.35 41.53
CA HIS A 30 59.74 14.77 42.05
C HIS A 30 58.49 15.18 41.25
N THR A 31 58.41 16.42 40.76
CA THR A 31 57.30 16.85 39.88
C THR A 31 57.35 16.17 38.51
N VAL A 32 58.54 16.02 37.93
CA VAL A 32 58.73 15.30 36.67
C VAL A 32 58.31 13.84 36.82
N GLU A 33 58.68 13.20 37.93
CA GLU A 33 58.31 11.81 38.18
C GLU A 33 56.79 11.63 38.33
N LYS A 34 56.12 12.55 39.04
CA LYS A 34 54.65 12.58 39.10
C LYS A 34 53.97 12.76 37.73
N ILE A 35 54.59 13.54 36.85
CA ILE A 35 54.07 13.73 35.49
C ILE A 35 54.25 12.45 34.68
N ARG A 36 55.39 11.76 34.83
CA ARG A 36 55.63 10.47 34.15
C ARG A 36 54.61 9.41 34.55
N THR A 37 54.39 9.20 35.85
CA THR A 37 53.43 8.19 36.31
C THR A 37 52.01 8.50 35.84
N ARG A 38 51.59 9.77 35.91
CA ARG A 38 50.27 10.20 35.41
C ARG A 38 50.11 9.96 33.91
N LYS A 39 51.15 10.27 33.13
CA LYS A 39 51.16 10.02 31.70
C LYS A 39 51.00 8.53 31.39
N GLU A 40 51.72 7.66 32.10
CA GLU A 40 51.61 6.20 31.93
C GLU A 40 50.20 5.69 32.28
N ASP A 41 49.61 6.20 33.37
CA ASP A 41 48.24 5.86 33.77
C ASP A 41 47.21 6.30 32.72
N GLU A 42 47.35 7.53 32.20
CA GLU A 42 46.50 8.08 31.14
C GLU A 42 46.62 7.32 29.81
N GLU A 43 47.85 6.97 29.40
CA GLU A 43 48.09 6.15 28.21
C GLU A 43 47.48 4.75 28.37
N SER A 44 47.62 4.13 29.55
CA SER A 44 46.99 2.84 29.87
C SER A 44 45.46 2.94 29.85
N ALA A 45 44.88 4.00 30.40
CA ALA A 45 43.45 4.23 30.40
C ALA A 45 42.91 4.45 28.98
N SER A 46 43.63 5.22 28.16
CA SER A 46 43.26 5.45 26.75
C SER A 46 43.29 4.17 25.93
N GLU A 47 44.26 3.29 26.16
CA GLU A 47 44.36 2.02 25.44
C GLU A 47 43.23 1.06 25.84
N LYS A 48 42.89 0.99 27.14
CA LYS A 48 41.72 0.23 27.62
C LYS A 48 40.43 0.74 27.00
N LEU A 49 40.26 2.06 26.86
CA LEU A 49 39.09 2.65 26.20
C LEU A 49 39.04 2.25 24.72
N ARG A 50 40.17 2.34 24.01
CA ARG A 50 40.25 1.96 22.59
C ARG A 50 39.87 0.49 22.40
N GLN A 51 40.35 -0.40 23.28
CA GLN A 51 39.96 -1.82 23.27
C GLN A 51 38.48 -2.01 23.56
N ALA A 52 37.92 -1.28 24.52
CA ALA A 52 36.49 -1.32 24.84
C ALA A 52 35.61 -0.84 23.68
N MET A 53 36.10 0.08 22.84
CA MET A 53 35.39 0.62 21.66
C MET A 53 35.36 -0.34 20.46
N GLN A 54 36.31 -1.28 20.35
CA GLN A 54 36.37 -2.19 19.19
C GLN A 54 35.12 -3.06 19.04
N GLN A 55 34.62 -3.62 20.14
CA GLN A 55 33.42 -4.47 20.13
C GLN A 55 32.14 -3.73 19.69
N PRO A 56 31.79 -2.56 20.26
CA PRO A 56 30.63 -1.81 19.80
C PRO A 56 30.79 -1.28 18.37
N GLU A 57 32.00 -0.90 17.93
CA GLU A 57 32.24 -0.51 16.52
C GLU A 57 31.96 -1.65 15.55
N GLN A 58 32.45 -2.85 15.85
CA GLN A 58 32.14 -4.06 15.07
C GLN A 58 30.64 -4.36 15.10
N GLY A 59 30.01 -4.27 16.28
CA GLY A 59 28.57 -4.46 16.44
C GLY A 59 27.73 -3.47 15.63
N LEU A 60 28.16 -2.20 15.56
CA LEU A 60 27.52 -1.18 14.74
C LEU A 60 27.63 -1.49 13.25
N SER A 61 28.81 -1.87 12.77
CA SER A 61 29.03 -2.27 11.37
C SER A 61 28.15 -3.46 10.96
N LEU A 62 28.05 -4.47 11.81
CA LEU A 62 27.17 -5.62 11.59
C LEU A 62 25.70 -5.22 11.54
N ARG A 63 25.25 -4.33 12.44
CA ARG A 63 23.87 -3.84 12.44
C ARG A 63 23.56 -3.01 11.20
N GLN A 64 24.47 -2.14 10.78
CA GLN A 64 24.31 -1.32 9.58
C GLN A 64 24.18 -2.19 8.33
N SER A 65 25.03 -3.21 8.18
CA SER A 65 24.93 -4.14 7.04
C SER A 65 23.65 -4.99 7.06
N ALA A 66 23.19 -5.41 8.25
CA ALA A 66 21.92 -6.10 8.41
C ALA A 66 20.72 -5.19 8.04
N ILE A 67 20.72 -3.94 8.48
CA ILE A 67 19.69 -2.95 8.15
C ILE A 67 19.65 -2.73 6.64
N TRP A 68 20.79 -2.46 6.01
CA TRP A 68 20.87 -2.25 4.56
C TRP A 68 20.30 -3.44 3.77
N THR A 69 20.62 -4.67 4.20
CA THR A 69 20.08 -5.88 3.57
C THR A 69 18.57 -5.98 3.72
N LYS A 70 18.03 -5.63 4.90
CA LYS A 70 16.59 -5.64 5.16
C LYS A 70 15.85 -4.56 4.39
N GLU A 71 16.42 -3.35 4.27
CA GLU A 71 15.87 -2.28 3.45
C GLU A 71 15.75 -2.72 1.98
N ARG A 72 16.80 -3.34 1.45
CA ARG A 72 16.78 -3.90 0.09
C ARG A 72 15.73 -5.00 -0.09
N GLN A 73 15.56 -5.88 0.90
CA GLN A 73 14.51 -6.90 0.88
C GLN A 73 13.11 -6.28 0.89
N LEU A 74 12.89 -5.23 1.69
CA LEU A 74 11.62 -4.52 1.76
C LEU A 74 11.28 -3.83 0.45
N GLU A 75 12.26 -3.18 -0.19
CA GLU A 75 12.08 -2.55 -1.50
C GLU A 75 11.61 -3.57 -2.56
N MET A 76 12.24 -4.74 -2.61
CA MET A 76 11.83 -5.82 -3.51
C MET A 76 10.39 -6.29 -3.25
N ILE A 77 10.02 -6.52 -1.99
CA ILE A 77 8.66 -6.94 -1.62
C ILE A 77 7.63 -5.87 -2.00
N GLN A 78 7.96 -4.59 -1.83
CA GLN A 78 7.08 -3.49 -2.22
C GLN A 78 6.86 -3.44 -3.73
N LEU A 79 7.92 -3.62 -4.51
CA LEU A 79 7.84 -3.69 -5.97
C LEU A 79 6.99 -4.87 -6.44
N ASP A 80 7.19 -6.05 -5.87
CA ASP A 80 6.40 -7.24 -6.20
C ASP A 80 4.93 -7.05 -5.80
N GLY A 81 4.67 -6.47 -4.62
CA GLY A 81 3.32 -6.12 -4.19
C GLY A 81 2.63 -5.10 -5.11
N ALA A 82 3.38 -4.10 -5.61
CA ALA A 82 2.88 -3.12 -6.57
C ALA A 82 2.54 -3.77 -7.91
N ARG A 83 3.43 -4.63 -8.44
CA ARG A 83 3.21 -5.40 -9.67
C ARG A 83 1.98 -6.30 -9.54
N GLY A 84 1.84 -7.00 -8.42
CA GLY A 84 0.68 -7.85 -8.15
C GLY A 84 -0.64 -7.06 -8.15
N ARG A 85 -0.68 -5.89 -7.49
CA ARG A 85 -1.84 -5.00 -7.52
C ARG A 85 -2.17 -4.52 -8.92
N GLU A 86 -1.16 -4.17 -9.72
CA GLU A 86 -1.35 -3.71 -11.09
C GLU A 86 -1.97 -4.80 -11.98
N VAL A 87 -1.48 -6.04 -11.89
CA VAL A 87 -2.05 -7.18 -12.63
C VAL A 87 -3.52 -7.39 -12.26
N ILE A 88 -3.84 -7.41 -10.96
CA ILE A 88 -5.22 -7.56 -10.48
C ILE A 88 -6.11 -6.44 -11.02
N MET A 89 -5.64 -5.19 -11.00
CA MET A 89 -6.41 -4.07 -11.55
C MET A 89 -6.64 -4.23 -13.04
N ARG A 90 -5.62 -4.61 -13.82
CA ARG A 90 -5.76 -4.84 -15.27
C ARG A 90 -6.75 -5.96 -15.58
N GLU A 91 -6.69 -7.07 -14.85
CA GLU A 91 -7.63 -8.18 -15.00
C GLU A 91 -9.06 -7.77 -14.67
N ARG A 92 -9.27 -7.03 -13.57
CA ARG A 92 -10.60 -6.50 -13.22
C ARG A 92 -11.18 -5.63 -14.32
N HIS A 93 -10.38 -4.73 -14.89
CA HIS A 93 -10.82 -3.90 -16.02
C HIS A 93 -11.15 -4.75 -17.26
N SER A 94 -10.33 -5.76 -17.56
CA SER A 94 -10.57 -6.69 -18.67
C SER A 94 -11.88 -7.46 -18.49
N ILE A 95 -12.08 -8.05 -17.30
CA ILE A 95 -13.31 -8.77 -16.94
C ILE A 95 -14.52 -7.84 -17.00
N GLU A 96 -14.40 -6.61 -16.51
CA GLU A 96 -15.49 -5.65 -16.56
C GLU A 96 -15.84 -5.26 -18.00
N ALA A 97 -14.84 -5.07 -18.87
CA ALA A 97 -15.05 -4.83 -20.28
C ALA A 97 -15.81 -5.99 -20.95
N VAL A 98 -15.40 -7.23 -20.69
CA VAL A 98 -16.10 -8.43 -21.19
C VAL A 98 -17.53 -8.51 -20.63
N ARG A 99 -17.75 -8.24 -19.34
CA ARG A 99 -19.10 -8.20 -18.75
C ARG A 99 -19.98 -7.16 -19.43
N ARG A 100 -19.43 -5.98 -19.74
CA ARG A 100 -20.16 -4.92 -20.45
C ARG A 100 -20.54 -5.35 -21.86
N THR A 101 -19.65 -6.00 -22.61
CA THR A 101 -19.97 -6.47 -23.97
C THR A 101 -21.03 -7.57 -23.96
N VAL A 102 -20.90 -8.56 -23.07
CA VAL A 102 -21.89 -9.64 -22.91
C VAL A 102 -23.27 -9.09 -22.54
N ARG A 103 -23.35 -8.15 -21.58
CA ARG A 103 -24.61 -7.49 -21.22
C ARG A 103 -25.24 -6.75 -22.40
N LYS A 104 -24.44 -6.01 -23.17
CA LYS A 104 -24.94 -5.29 -24.36
C LYS A 104 -25.52 -6.26 -25.41
N GLU A 105 -24.82 -7.36 -25.67
CA GLU A 105 -25.28 -8.37 -26.63
C GLU A 105 -26.56 -9.06 -26.15
N ARG A 106 -26.66 -9.44 -24.87
CA ARG A 106 -27.91 -9.99 -24.31
C ARG A 106 -29.06 -9.00 -24.38
N CYS A 107 -28.83 -7.72 -24.06
CA CYS A 107 -29.85 -6.69 -24.22
C CYS A 107 -30.31 -6.56 -25.68
N ARG A 108 -29.39 -6.70 -26.64
CA ARG A 108 -29.71 -6.68 -28.08
C ARG A 108 -30.57 -7.89 -28.47
N GLN A 109 -30.17 -9.09 -28.05
CA GLN A 109 -30.93 -10.32 -28.29
C GLN A 109 -32.34 -10.25 -27.70
N ARG A 110 -32.48 -9.76 -26.46
CA ARG A 110 -33.78 -9.56 -25.82
C ARG A 110 -34.66 -8.57 -26.58
N ARG A 111 -34.11 -7.45 -27.06
CA ARG A 111 -34.86 -6.51 -27.91
C ARG A 111 -35.36 -7.17 -29.19
N GLN A 112 -34.52 -7.97 -29.83
CA GLN A 112 -34.90 -8.70 -31.05
C GLN A 112 -36.01 -9.71 -30.77
N TRP A 113 -35.88 -10.49 -29.69
CA TRP A 113 -36.90 -11.44 -29.26
C TRP A 113 -38.23 -10.75 -28.92
N ILE A 114 -38.19 -9.63 -28.19
CA ILE A 114 -39.39 -8.81 -27.90
C ILE A 114 -40.06 -8.33 -29.19
N HIS A 115 -39.27 -7.89 -30.18
CA HIS A 115 -39.80 -7.45 -31.46
C HIS A 115 -40.52 -8.60 -32.19
N GLN A 116 -39.93 -9.81 -32.20
CA GLN A 116 -40.55 -11.00 -32.78
C GLN A 116 -41.86 -11.37 -32.06
N VAL A 117 -41.89 -11.32 -30.74
CA VAL A 117 -43.12 -11.59 -29.96
C VAL A 117 -44.21 -10.58 -30.31
N LYS A 118 -43.88 -9.29 -30.41
CA LYS A 118 -44.84 -8.26 -30.83
C LYS A 118 -45.36 -8.47 -32.24
N GLU A 119 -44.48 -8.86 -33.17
CA GLU A 119 -44.87 -9.18 -34.55
C GLU A 119 -45.82 -10.39 -34.59
N MET A 120 -45.54 -11.43 -33.80
CA MET A 120 -46.42 -12.60 -33.66
C MET A 120 -47.77 -12.23 -33.06
N ASN A 121 -47.80 -11.44 -31.97
CA ASN A 121 -49.02 -10.97 -31.33
C ASN A 121 -49.89 -10.16 -32.32
N ALA A 122 -49.27 -9.29 -33.12
CA ALA A 122 -49.95 -8.53 -34.16
C ALA A 122 -50.58 -9.45 -35.22
N LYS A 123 -49.85 -10.47 -35.71
CA LYS A 123 -50.37 -11.46 -36.66
C LYS A 123 -51.54 -12.26 -36.10
N VAL A 124 -51.49 -12.63 -34.82
CA VAL A 124 -52.61 -13.32 -34.14
C VAL A 124 -53.85 -12.43 -34.11
N LEU A 125 -53.70 -11.15 -33.74
CA LEU A 125 -54.81 -10.20 -33.76
C LEU A 125 -55.35 -9.92 -35.17
N GLU A 126 -54.47 -9.86 -36.18
CA GLU A 126 -54.84 -9.74 -37.58
C GLU A 126 -55.59 -10.96 -38.11
N GLN A 127 -55.36 -12.17 -37.59
CA GLN A 127 -56.14 -13.36 -37.96
C GLN A 127 -57.50 -13.40 -37.27
N VAL A 128 -57.62 -12.86 -36.06
CA VAL A 128 -58.88 -12.84 -35.29
C VAL A 128 -59.84 -11.75 -35.79
N ARG A 129 -59.34 -10.58 -36.19
CA ARG A 129 -60.17 -9.46 -36.71
C ARG A 129 -61.09 -9.84 -37.89
N PRO A 130 -60.60 -10.52 -38.95
CA PRO A 130 -61.40 -10.96 -40.08
C PRO A 130 -62.51 -11.91 -39.68
N LEU A 131 -62.31 -12.77 -38.68
CA LEU A 131 -63.36 -13.68 -38.19
C LEU A 131 -64.56 -12.90 -37.64
N ALA A 132 -64.30 -11.82 -36.89
CA ALA A 132 -65.36 -10.94 -36.41
C ALA A 132 -66.04 -10.16 -37.56
N GLU A 133 -65.29 -9.69 -38.55
CA GLU A 133 -65.83 -8.97 -39.71
C GLU A 133 -66.60 -9.87 -40.70
N GLU A 134 -66.17 -11.11 -40.90
CA GLU A 134 -66.88 -12.09 -41.71
C GLU A 134 -68.22 -12.50 -41.08
N ARG A 135 -68.27 -12.69 -39.75
CA ARG A 135 -69.52 -12.91 -39.02
C ARG A 135 -70.51 -11.76 -39.24
N LYS A 136 -70.04 -10.50 -39.13
CA LYS A 136 -70.87 -9.32 -39.44
C LYS A 136 -71.40 -9.33 -40.87
N LYS A 137 -70.57 -9.67 -41.86
CA LYS A 137 -70.98 -9.75 -43.27
C LYS A 137 -72.03 -10.85 -43.53
N LYS A 138 -71.91 -12.00 -42.86
CA LYS A 138 -72.86 -13.12 -42.97
C LYS A 138 -74.13 -12.93 -42.13
N ARG A 139 -74.24 -11.84 -41.34
CA ARG A 139 -75.30 -11.61 -40.33
C ARG A 139 -75.35 -12.68 -39.23
N GLU A 140 -74.25 -13.40 -39.02
CA GLU A 140 -74.11 -14.39 -37.97
C GLU A 140 -73.74 -13.66 -36.66
N GLN A 141 -74.50 -13.90 -35.58
CA GLN A 141 -74.14 -13.37 -34.27
C GLN A 141 -73.02 -14.20 -33.66
N ALA A 142 -71.96 -13.53 -33.19
CA ALA A 142 -70.98 -14.18 -32.34
C ALA A 142 -71.66 -14.71 -31.07
N THR A 143 -71.36 -15.93 -30.68
CA THR A 143 -71.83 -16.45 -29.41
C THR A 143 -71.14 -15.70 -28.27
N ALA A 144 -71.81 -15.54 -27.12
CA ALA A 144 -71.22 -14.86 -25.96
C ALA A 144 -69.87 -15.45 -25.52
N LYS A 145 -69.63 -16.74 -25.81
CA LYS A 145 -68.37 -17.44 -25.54
C LYS A 145 -67.25 -17.01 -26.49
N GLU A 146 -67.52 -16.87 -27.78
CA GLU A 146 -66.55 -16.41 -28.78
C GLU A 146 -66.15 -14.95 -28.52
N ASP A 147 -67.14 -14.09 -28.25
CA ASP A 147 -66.93 -12.69 -27.90
C ASP A 147 -66.09 -12.52 -26.62
N ALA A 148 -66.35 -13.36 -25.61
CA ALA A 148 -65.55 -13.38 -24.39
C ALA A 148 -64.12 -13.87 -24.65
N ALA A 149 -63.94 -14.88 -25.50
CA ALA A 149 -62.62 -15.41 -25.85
C ALA A 149 -61.76 -14.41 -26.64
N GLU A 150 -62.35 -13.67 -27.59
CA GLU A 150 -61.63 -12.63 -28.34
C GLU A 150 -61.17 -11.48 -27.44
N ARG A 151 -62.03 -11.04 -26.49
CA ARG A 151 -61.66 -10.01 -25.52
C ARG A 151 -60.60 -10.49 -24.53
N ALA A 152 -60.68 -11.74 -24.07
CA ALA A 152 -59.69 -12.33 -23.20
C ALA A 152 -58.32 -12.40 -23.89
N LEU A 153 -58.27 -12.87 -25.15
CA LEU A 153 -57.04 -12.93 -25.94
C LEU A 153 -56.40 -11.55 -26.12
N ALA A 154 -57.20 -10.52 -26.44
CA ALA A 154 -56.69 -9.16 -26.57
C ALA A 154 -56.15 -8.61 -25.25
N ALA A 155 -56.80 -8.93 -24.12
CA ALA A 155 -56.34 -8.54 -22.80
C ALA A 155 -55.03 -9.25 -22.41
N ASP A 156 -54.88 -10.53 -22.73
CA ASP A 156 -53.66 -11.30 -22.48
C ASP A 156 -52.49 -10.77 -23.30
N ILE A 157 -52.68 -10.52 -24.60
CA ILE A 157 -51.67 -9.91 -25.46
C ILE A 157 -51.22 -8.55 -24.92
N LYS A 158 -52.18 -7.71 -24.49
CA LYS A 158 -51.87 -6.42 -23.88
C LYS A 158 -51.03 -6.56 -22.62
N THR A 159 -51.39 -7.51 -21.75
CA THR A 159 -50.65 -7.78 -20.51
C THR A 159 -49.22 -8.26 -20.80
N ILE A 160 -49.05 -9.13 -21.80
CA ILE A 160 -47.73 -9.58 -22.27
C ILE A 160 -46.90 -8.38 -22.75
N GLU A 161 -47.47 -7.54 -23.63
CA GLU A 161 -46.76 -6.39 -24.19
C GLU A 161 -46.33 -5.34 -23.17
N GLU A 162 -47.11 -5.15 -22.10
CA GLU A 162 -46.76 -4.30 -20.97
C GLU A 162 -45.59 -4.86 -20.14
N TYR A 163 -45.45 -6.19 -20.10
CA TYR A 163 -44.36 -6.85 -19.36
C TYR A 163 -43.05 -6.95 -20.15
N LEU A 164 -43.11 -7.11 -21.48
CA LEU A 164 -41.94 -7.33 -22.34
C LEU A 164 -40.77 -6.33 -22.13
N PRO A 165 -40.98 -5.00 -22.02
CA PRO A 165 -39.88 -4.06 -21.81
C PRO A 165 -39.10 -4.29 -20.51
N LYS A 166 -39.76 -4.80 -19.45
CA LYS A 166 -39.13 -5.07 -18.15
C LYS A 166 -38.06 -6.16 -18.26
N LEU A 167 -38.21 -7.07 -19.23
CA LEU A 167 -37.25 -8.14 -19.49
C LEU A 167 -35.91 -7.64 -20.03
N ILE A 168 -35.86 -6.47 -20.69
CA ILE A 168 -34.60 -5.88 -21.18
C ILE A 168 -33.70 -5.51 -20.00
N SER A 169 -34.29 -5.01 -18.92
CA SER A 169 -33.59 -4.46 -17.75
C SER A 169 -33.23 -5.49 -16.68
N LEU A 170 -33.71 -6.74 -16.78
CA LEU A 170 -33.38 -7.78 -15.82
C LEU A 170 -31.86 -8.04 -15.82
N GLU A 171 -31.19 -7.71 -14.73
CA GLU A 171 -29.79 -8.03 -14.55
C GLU A 171 -29.60 -9.55 -14.50
N ASP A 172 -28.73 -10.08 -15.36
CA ASP A 172 -28.42 -11.52 -15.43
C ASP A 172 -27.60 -12.03 -14.24
N ILE A 173 -27.18 -11.14 -13.33
CA ILE A 173 -26.29 -11.47 -12.23
C ILE A 173 -27.15 -11.65 -10.98
N PRO A 174 -27.14 -12.83 -10.34
CA PRO A 174 -27.72 -12.96 -9.02
C PRO A 174 -27.01 -11.95 -8.10
N VAL A 175 -27.76 -10.98 -7.59
CA VAL A 175 -27.29 -10.12 -6.50
C VAL A 175 -27.10 -11.05 -5.32
N ASN A 176 -25.84 -11.32 -4.96
CA ASN A 176 -25.55 -12.08 -3.76
C ASN A 176 -26.05 -11.24 -2.56
N PRO A 177 -27.06 -11.69 -1.80
CA PRO A 177 -27.41 -11.02 -0.57
C PRO A 177 -26.25 -11.30 0.39
N GLY A 178 -25.48 -10.25 0.69
CA GLY A 178 -24.35 -10.33 1.63
C GLY A 178 -24.79 -10.69 3.04
#